data_AF-A0A2V8Z2Z3-F1
#
_entry.id   AF-A0A2V8Z2Z3-F1
#
_cell.length_a   1.000
_cell.length_b   1.000
_cell.length_c   1.000
_cell.angle_alpha   90.00
_cell.angle_beta   90.00
_cell.angle_gamma   90.00
#
_symmetry.space_group_name_H-M   'P 1'
#
loop_
_entity.id
_entity.type
_entity.pdbx_description
1 polymer ?
#
loop_
_entity_poly.entity_id
_entity_poly.type
_entity_poly.pdbx_seq_one_letter_code
_entity_poly.pdbx_strand_id
1 'polypeptide(L)'
;MRWRAEAAEVFAPIESRLKGPRKFSVAEASNVRLNWFKEWGWLYRPVALPGWLALILTVAFSVQVFTAVDRHSHSVSDTLYGIFPFWVSAWTVFGWLASRTSAKPNS
;
A
#
# COMPACT_ATOMS: atom_id res chain seq x y z
N MET A 1 -65.66 6.63 -5.73
CA MET A 1 -64.92 5.68 -4.86
C MET A 1 -63.40 5.81 -5.01
N ARG A 2 -62.85 7.02 -5.20
CA ARG A 2 -61.42 7.24 -5.51
C ARG A 2 -60.60 7.74 -4.30
N TRP A 3 -61.26 8.44 -3.39
CA TRP A 3 -60.70 9.06 -2.17
C TRP A 3 -60.12 8.07 -1.16
N ARG A 4 -60.58 6.81 -1.13
CA ARG A 4 -60.04 5.78 -0.21
C ARG A 4 -58.67 5.25 -0.65
N ALA A 5 -58.34 5.34 -1.94
CA ALA A 5 -57.05 4.88 -2.47
C ALA A 5 -55.93 5.90 -2.20
N GLU A 6 -56.20 7.19 -2.43
CA GLU A 6 -55.22 8.27 -2.19
C GLU A 6 -54.84 8.37 -0.69
N ALA A 7 -55.81 8.19 0.22
CA ALA A 7 -55.52 8.19 1.66
C ALA A 7 -54.61 7.01 2.07
N ALA A 8 -54.70 5.86 1.41
CA ALA A 8 -53.91 4.68 1.76
C ALA A 8 -52.42 4.84 1.40
N GLU A 9 -52.08 5.61 0.36
CA GLU A 9 -50.69 5.90 -0.01
C GLU A 9 -50.02 6.92 0.91
N VAL A 10 -50.79 7.89 1.39
CA VAL A 10 -50.31 8.93 2.32
C VAL A 10 -50.08 8.36 3.72
N PHE A 11 -50.94 7.45 4.17
CA PHE A 11 -50.82 6.77 5.47
C PHE A 11 -50.06 5.45 5.43
N ALA A 12 -49.38 5.13 4.32
CA ALA A 12 -48.56 3.94 4.23
C ALA A 12 -47.45 3.96 5.32
N PRO A 13 -47.31 2.89 6.13
CA PRO A 13 -46.32 2.84 7.21
C PRO A 13 -44.90 3.12 6.70
N ILE A 14 -44.13 3.93 7.45
CA ILE A 14 -42.75 4.33 7.09
C ILE A 14 -41.86 3.10 6.80
N GLU A 15 -42.11 1.97 7.47
CA GLU A 15 -41.42 0.69 7.24
C GLU A 15 -41.52 0.19 5.79
N SER A 16 -42.65 0.44 5.10
CA SER A 16 -42.80 0.08 3.69
C SER A 16 -41.90 0.90 2.77
N ARG A 17 -41.56 2.14 3.15
CA ARG A 17 -40.66 3.03 2.43
C ARG A 17 -39.19 2.78 2.75
N LEU A 18 -38.90 2.13 3.88
CA LEU A 18 -37.55 1.75 4.30
C LEU A 18 -37.12 0.36 3.79
N LYS A 19 -38.03 -0.40 3.18
CA LYS A 19 -37.79 -1.77 2.68
C LYS A 19 -37.07 -1.80 1.33
N GLY A 20 -36.18 -0.84 1.07
CA GLY A 20 -35.17 -0.96 0.02
C GLY A 20 -33.94 -1.66 0.62
N PRO A 21 -33.28 -2.60 -0.09
CA PRO A 21 -32.03 -3.15 0.37
C PRO A 21 -30.96 -2.06 0.31
N ARG A 22 -30.88 -1.20 1.33
CA ARG A 22 -29.70 -0.36 1.53
C ARG A 22 -28.61 -1.27 2.07
N LYS A 23 -28.02 -2.05 1.15
CA LYS A 23 -26.72 -2.69 1.34
C LYS A 23 -25.68 -1.57 1.39
N PHE A 24 -25.69 -0.77 2.46
CA PHE A 24 -24.48 -0.05 2.83
C PHE A 24 -23.54 -1.10 3.40
N SER A 25 -22.88 -1.79 2.46
CA SER A 25 -21.80 -2.70 2.75
C SER A 25 -20.70 -1.89 3.42
N VAL A 26 -20.66 -1.94 4.75
CA VAL A 26 -19.54 -1.41 5.54
C VAL A 26 -18.23 -2.12 5.11
N ALA A 27 -18.33 -3.27 4.43
CA ALA A 27 -17.23 -3.98 3.80
C ALA A 27 -16.68 -3.29 2.52
N GLU A 28 -17.42 -2.37 1.89
CA GLU A 28 -16.93 -1.60 0.74
C GLU A 28 -16.03 -0.44 1.17
N ALA A 29 -16.22 0.07 2.39
CA ALA A 29 -15.40 1.12 2.98
C ALA A 29 -14.06 0.63 3.56
N SER A 30 -13.83 -0.68 3.64
CA SER A 30 -12.72 -1.25 4.43
C SER A 30 -11.54 -1.82 3.62
N ASN A 31 -11.51 -1.68 2.29
CA ASN A 31 -10.40 -2.21 1.49
C ASN A 31 -9.94 -1.26 0.38
N VAL A 32 -9.56 -0.03 0.74
CA VAL A 32 -8.54 0.65 -0.04
C VAL A 32 -7.22 -0.05 0.28
N ARG A 33 -6.99 -1.22 -0.33
CA ARG A 33 -5.70 -1.90 -0.32
C ARG A 33 -4.77 -0.98 -1.09
N LEU A 34 -4.06 -0.11 -0.38
CA LEU A 34 -3.05 0.73 -1.00
C LEU A 34 -1.94 -0.20 -1.48
N ASN A 35 -2.02 -0.58 -2.75
CA ASN A 35 -1.05 -1.44 -3.39
C ASN A 35 0.22 -0.63 -3.66
N TRP A 36 1.13 -0.58 -2.67
CA TRP A 36 2.35 0.20 -2.77
C TRP A 36 3.32 -0.43 -3.76
N PHE A 37 3.31 -1.77 -3.81
CA PHE A 37 4.15 -2.55 -4.69
C PHE A 37 3.32 -3.60 -5.45
N LYS A 38 3.75 -3.88 -6.67
CA LYS A 38 3.27 -5.00 -7.48
C LYS A 38 4.39 -6.01 -7.62
N GLU A 39 4.07 -7.27 -7.36
CA GLU A 39 4.99 -8.39 -7.56
C GLU A 39 5.37 -8.48 -9.05
N TRP A 40 6.66 -8.51 -9.33
CA TRP A 40 7.27 -8.71 -10.65
C TRP A 40 8.25 -9.88 -10.51
N GLY A 41 7.72 -11.10 -10.44
CA GLY A 41 8.52 -12.30 -10.23
C GLY A 41 9.28 -12.25 -8.90
N TRP A 42 10.59 -11.99 -8.95
CA TRP A 42 11.48 -11.92 -7.78
C TRP A 42 11.61 -10.51 -7.19
N LEU A 43 11.21 -9.48 -7.93
CA LEU A 43 11.32 -8.08 -7.53
C LEU A 43 9.95 -7.46 -7.28
N TYR A 44 9.91 -6.41 -6.47
CA TYR A 44 8.71 -5.62 -6.19
C TYR A 44 8.83 -4.27 -6.91
N ARG A 45 7.92 -4.00 -7.85
CA ARG A 45 7.88 -2.71 -8.55
C ARG A 45 7.00 -1.73 -7.77
N PRO A 46 7.49 -0.54 -7.39
CA PRO A 46 6.65 0.46 -6.74
C PRO A 46 5.58 0.95 -7.70
N VAL A 47 4.31 0.89 -7.28
CA VAL A 47 3.14 1.35 -8.05
C VAL A 47 2.48 2.56 -7.39
N ALA A 48 2.70 2.77 -6.09
CA ALA A 48 2.20 3.94 -5.38
C ALA A 48 3.34 4.84 -4.86
N LEU A 49 3.00 6.12 -4.62
CA LEU A 49 3.87 7.13 -4.00
C LEU A 49 4.65 6.63 -2.76
N PRO A 50 4.03 5.97 -1.77
CA PRO A 50 4.77 5.47 -0.61
C PRO A 50 5.81 4.40 -0.95
N GLY A 51 5.59 3.59 -2.00
CA GLY A 51 6.59 2.64 -2.49
C GLY A 51 7.80 3.35 -3.13
N TRP A 52 7.56 4.41 -3.89
CA TRP A 52 8.61 5.28 -4.41
C TRP A 52 9.37 6.01 -3.31
N LEU A 53 8.68 6.51 -2.28
CA LEU A 53 9.32 7.16 -1.14
C LEU A 53 10.24 6.19 -0.41
N ALA A 54 9.80 4.97 -0.13
CA ALA A 54 10.64 3.94 0.49
C ALA A 54 11.89 3.66 -0.36
N LEU A 55 11.75 3.54 -1.67
CA LEU A 55 12.88 3.31 -2.58
C LEU A 55 13.87 4.50 -2.55
N ILE A 56 13.37 5.73 -2.61
CA ILE A 56 14.20 6.94 -2.56
C ILE A 56 14.97 7.00 -1.23
N LEU A 57 14.31 6.71 -0.11
CA LEU A 57 14.96 6.70 1.21
C LEU A 57 16.06 5.62 1.28
N THR A 58 15.79 4.41 0.78
CA THR A 58 16.80 3.35 0.73
C THR A 58 18.00 3.75 -0.13
N VAL A 59 17.77 4.31 -1.32
CA VAL A 59 18.84 4.76 -2.21
C VAL A 59 19.63 5.92 -1.60
N ALA A 60 18.95 6.92 -1.02
CA ALA A 60 19.59 8.05 -0.37
C ALA A 60 20.49 7.59 0.80
N PHE A 61 20.02 6.63 1.60
CA PHE A 61 20.82 6.02 2.66
C PHE A 61 22.04 5.26 2.09
N SER A 62 21.86 4.46 1.04
CA SER A 62 22.97 3.76 0.39
C SER A 62 24.04 4.71 -0.15
N VAL A 63 23.64 5.82 -0.77
CA VAL A 63 24.57 6.87 -1.26
C VAL A 63 25.29 7.55 -0.11
N GLN A 64 24.58 7.91 0.97
CA GLN A 64 25.19 8.46 2.18
C GLN A 64 26.27 7.54 2.73
N VAL A 65 25.95 6.26 2.94
CA VAL A 65 26.91 5.26 3.43
C VAL A 65 28.10 5.11 2.48
N PHE A 66 27.85 5.05 1.17
CA PHE A 66 28.92 4.98 0.18
C PHE A 66 29.85 6.18 0.27
N THR A 67 29.32 7.40 0.27
CA THR A 67 30.15 8.61 0.37
C THR A 67 30.91 8.71 1.69
N ALA A 68 30.34 8.22 2.79
CA ALA A 68 30.99 8.21 4.09
C ALA A 68 32.14 7.20 4.15
N VAL A 69 31.94 5.99 3.63
CA VAL A 69 32.94 4.93 3.62
C VAL A 69 34.05 5.25 2.61
N ASP A 70 33.69 5.64 1.39
CA ASP A 70 34.64 5.94 0.30
C ASP A 70 35.67 7.02 0.68
N ARG A 71 35.27 8.03 1.47
CA ARG A 71 36.18 9.07 2.00
C ARG A 71 37.26 8.54 2.93
N HIS A 72 37.06 7.40 3.56
CA HIS A 72 37.99 6.80 4.52
C HIS A 72 38.69 5.55 3.96
N SER A 73 38.38 5.17 2.72
CA SER A 73 38.89 3.95 2.10
C SER A 73 40.11 4.24 1.21
N HIS A 74 41.12 3.39 1.32
CA HIS A 74 42.34 3.47 0.50
C HIS A 74 42.31 2.53 -0.73
N SER A 75 41.30 1.64 -0.79
CA SER A 75 41.08 0.72 -1.89
C SER A 75 39.58 0.48 -2.13
N VAL A 76 39.23 0.05 -3.34
CA VAL A 76 37.84 -0.32 -3.69
C VAL A 76 37.33 -1.46 -2.82
N SER A 77 38.20 -2.40 -2.45
CA SER A 77 37.85 -3.52 -1.56
C SER A 77 37.46 -3.02 -0.17
N ASP A 78 38.19 -2.05 0.39
CA ASP A 78 37.87 -1.47 1.71
C ASP A 78 36.51 -0.77 1.69
N THR A 79 36.18 -0.08 0.59
CA THR A 79 34.86 0.53 0.39
C THR A 79 33.78 -0.56 0.33
N LEU A 80 34.00 -1.62 -0.43
CA LEU A 80 33.05 -2.72 -0.59
C LEU A 80 32.77 -3.44 0.74
N TYR A 81 33.81 -3.76 1.51
CA TYR A 81 33.66 -4.37 2.83
C TYR A 81 32.97 -3.43 3.82
N GLY A 82 33.25 -2.12 3.75
CA GLY A 82 32.63 -1.12 4.61
C GLY A 82 31.15 -0.90 4.33
N ILE A 83 30.71 -0.88 3.06
CA ILE A 83 29.30 -0.63 2.71
C ILE A 83 28.41 -1.88 2.81
N PHE A 84 28.98 -3.07 2.63
CA PHE A 84 28.24 -4.33 2.53
C PHE A 84 27.21 -4.56 3.66
N PRO A 85 27.55 -4.48 4.96
CA PRO A 85 26.59 -4.76 6.03
C PRO A 85 25.42 -3.77 6.06
N PHE A 86 25.66 -2.50 5.69
CA PHE A 86 24.64 -1.47 5.66
C PHE A 86 23.71 -1.60 4.46
N TRP A 87 24.27 -1.91 3.29
CA TRP A 87 23.46 -2.12 2.10
C TRP A 87 22.60 -3.37 2.26
N VAL A 88 23.17 -4.50 2.68
CA VAL A 88 22.40 -5.74 2.88
C VAL A 88 21.24 -5.55 3.86
N SER A 89 21.47 -4.88 4.99
CA SER A 89 20.42 -4.61 5.98
C SER A 89 19.33 -3.68 5.45
N ALA A 90 19.70 -2.56 4.80
CA ALA A 90 18.74 -1.61 4.24
C ALA A 90 17.85 -2.23 3.16
N TRP A 91 18.44 -3.01 2.25
CA TRP A 91 17.71 -3.70 1.18
C TRP A 91 16.86 -4.85 1.72
N THR A 92 17.28 -5.53 2.79
CA THR A 92 16.48 -6.54 3.48
C THR A 92 15.22 -5.94 4.09
N VAL A 93 15.36 -4.79 4.79
CA VAL A 93 14.21 -4.07 5.36
C VAL A 93 13.27 -3.57 4.25
N PHE A 94 13.82 -3.05 3.15
CA PHE A 94 13.02 -2.65 1.99
C PHE A 94 12.24 -3.82 1.37
N GLY A 95 12.89 -4.97 1.16
CA GLY A 95 12.24 -6.17 0.64
C GLY A 95 11.15 -6.71 1.58
N TRP A 96 11.41 -6.70 2.89
CA TRP A 96 10.39 -7.05 3.88
C TRP A 96 9.20 -6.09 3.83
N LEU A 97 9.45 -4.77 3.79
CA LEU A 97 8.39 -3.76 3.68
C LEU A 97 7.56 -3.96 2.40
N ALA A 98 8.22 -4.20 1.27
CA ALA A 98 7.56 -4.45 0.00
C ALA A 98 6.69 -5.72 0.04
N SER A 99 7.17 -6.80 0.66
CA SER A 99 6.37 -8.04 0.81
C SER A 99 5.10 -7.83 1.62
N ARG A 100 5.15 -7.00 2.68
CA ARG A 100 4.00 -6.67 3.52
C ARG A 100 2.99 -5.76 2.84
N THR A 101 3.44 -4.98 1.86
CA THR A 101 2.63 -3.95 1.18
C THR A 101 2.33 -4.28 -0.28
N SER A 102 2.66 -5.51 -0.71
CA SER A 102 2.28 -6.04 -2.01
C SER A 102 0.84 -6.53 -1.99
N ALA A 103 0.11 -6.25 -3.07
CA ALA A 103 -1.17 -6.89 -3.30
C ALA A 103 -0.91 -8.35 -3.69
N LYS A 104 -1.34 -9.30 -2.85
CA LYS A 104 -1.35 -10.71 -3.25
C LYS A 104 -2.15 -10.85 -4.55
N PRO A 105 -1.60 -11.46 -5.61
CA PRO A 105 -2.40 -11.90 -6.73
C PRO A 105 -3.44 -12.87 -6.19
N ASN A 106 -4.71 -12.61 -6.46
CA ASN A 106 -5.79 -13.55 -6.22
C ASN A 106 -5.61 -14.72 -7.20
N SER A 107 -4.93 -15.77 -6.74
CA SER A 107 -4.80 -17.08 -7.40
C SER A 107 -6.14 -17.81 -7.46
#